data_AF-A0A836SSZ7-F1
#
_entry.id   AF-A0A836SSZ7-F1
#
_cell.length_a   1.000
_cell.length_b   1.000
_cell.length_c   1.000
_cell.angle_alpha   90.00
_cell.angle_beta   90.00
_cell.angle_gamma   90.00
#
_symmetry.space_group_name_H-M   'P 1'
#
loop_
_entity.id
_entity.type
_entity.pdbx_description
1 polymer ?
#
loop_
_entity_poly.entity_id
_entity_poly.type
_entity_poly.pdbx_seq_one_letter_code
_entity_poly.pdbx_strand_id
1 'polypeptide(L)'
;MAVCDWNEDGQRDLIVGDRTGYLSLFLETGSGLTLADTIRAKGVKILVTQNSNPEINDWNEDGKKDLIVGEQYYNPPPDTGNIRVYLNVGTNASPEFENYFIIYSNGKPIYHYRVNPRVFDLDQDGLKDLIVG
;
A
#
# COMPACT_ATOMS: atom_id res chain seq x y z
N MET A 1 3.81 -5.48 4.65
CA MET A 1 5.13 -5.45 3.98
C MET A 1 4.89 -5.80 2.53
N ALA A 2 5.55 -5.10 1.60
CA ALA A 2 5.46 -5.34 0.16
C ALA A 2 6.88 -5.48 -0.42
N VAL A 3 7.04 -6.37 -1.40
CA VAL A 3 8.28 -6.59 -2.15
C VAL A 3 8.01 -6.23 -3.60
N CYS A 4 8.75 -5.28 -4.15
CA CYS A 4 8.64 -4.84 -5.54
C CYS A 4 9.97 -4.28 -6.01
N ASP A 5 10.19 -4.20 -7.32
CA ASP A 5 11.25 -3.33 -7.84
C ASP A 5 10.73 -1.89 -7.78
N TRP A 6 11.15 -1.10 -6.78
CA TRP A 6 10.56 0.21 -6.50
C TRP A 6 11.03 1.25 -7.49
N ASN A 7 12.33 1.27 -7.79
CA ASN A 7 13.00 2.29 -8.60
C ASN A 7 13.25 1.85 -10.07
N GLU A 8 12.77 0.66 -10.47
CA GLU A 8 12.97 0.07 -11.80
C GLU A 8 14.46 -0.17 -12.13
N ASP A 9 15.27 -0.53 -11.12
CA ASP A 9 16.68 -0.85 -11.30
C ASP A 9 16.96 -2.36 -11.52
N GLY A 10 15.91 -3.18 -11.51
CA GLY A 10 15.96 -4.63 -11.68
C GLY A 10 16.18 -5.41 -10.38
N GLN A 11 16.33 -4.75 -9.23
CA GLN A 11 16.46 -5.37 -7.92
C GLN A 11 15.13 -5.32 -7.17
N ARG A 12 14.95 -6.22 -6.19
CA ARG A 12 13.73 -6.27 -5.37
C ARG A 12 13.95 -5.48 -4.09
N ASP A 13 13.17 -4.42 -3.94
CA ASP A 13 13.12 -3.54 -2.78
C ASP A 13 12.03 -3.96 -1.79
N LEU A 14 11.99 -3.26 -0.66
CA LEU A 14 11.09 -3.57 0.44
C LEU A 14 10.35 -2.32 0.95
N ILE A 15 9.04 -2.42 1.09
CA ILE A 15 8.22 -1.44 1.80
C ILE A 15 7.70 -2.09 3.08
N VAL A 16 8.04 -1.50 4.22
CA VAL A 16 7.68 -2.00 5.54
C VAL A 16 6.75 -1.01 6.21
N GLY A 17 5.56 -1.47 6.58
CA GLY A 17 4.69 -0.73 7.47
C GLY A 17 5.00 -1.04 8.93
N ASP A 18 4.64 -0.12 9.82
CA ASP A 18 4.93 -0.21 11.24
C ASP A 18 3.68 0.06 12.10
N ARG A 19 3.84 -0.19 13.41
CA ARG A 19 2.77 -0.01 14.40
C ARG A 19 2.31 1.45 14.53
N THR A 20 3.17 2.41 14.21
CA THR A 20 2.85 3.84 14.27
C THR A 20 2.08 4.32 13.06
N GLY A 21 2.03 3.54 11.98
CA GLY A 21 1.27 3.84 10.75
C GLY A 21 2.12 4.46 9.63
N TYR A 22 3.44 4.58 9.79
CA TYR A 22 4.33 5.01 8.72
C TYR A 22 4.70 3.84 7.79
N LEU A 23 5.24 4.19 6.62
CA LEU A 23 5.73 3.25 5.62
C LEU A 23 7.19 3.57 5.32
N SER A 24 8.09 2.66 5.64
CA SER A 24 9.53 2.79 5.39
C SER A 24 9.92 2.05 4.11
N LEU A 25 10.68 2.71 3.25
CA LEU A 25 11.25 2.15 2.02
C LEU A 25 12.69 1.72 2.29
N PHE A 26 13.02 0.49 1.93
CA PHE A 26 14.37 -0.02 1.87
C PHE A 26 14.69 -0.38 0.43
N LEU A 27 15.79 0.17 -0.09
CA LEU A 27 16.29 -0.14 -1.43
C LEU A 27 17.37 -1.21 -1.35
N GLU A 28 17.40 -2.12 -2.32
CA GLU A 28 18.48 -3.07 -2.47
C GLU A 28 19.71 -2.44 -3.14
N THR A 29 20.88 -2.58 -2.53
CA THR A 29 22.09 -1.85 -2.93
C THR A 29 23.23 -2.74 -3.42
N GLY A 30 22.96 -3.97 -3.83
CA GLY A 30 23.99 -5.01 -4.11
C GLY A 30 24.77 -5.47 -2.88
N SER A 31 24.63 -4.75 -1.75
CA SER A 31 25.20 -5.05 -0.45
C SER A 31 24.12 -5.37 0.60
N GLY A 32 22.85 -5.45 0.19
CA GLY A 32 21.70 -5.62 1.06
C GLY A 32 20.79 -4.38 1.15
N LEU A 33 19.67 -4.59 1.83
CA LEU A 33 18.60 -3.61 1.99
C LEU A 33 19.04 -2.45 2.88
N THR A 34 18.98 -1.23 2.36
CA THR A 34 19.28 0.01 3.09
C THR A 34 18.03 0.87 3.23
N LEU A 35 17.77 1.38 4.44
CA LEU A 35 16.68 2.33 4.66
C LEU A 35 16.92 3.59 3.81
N ALA A 36 16.04 3.80 2.84
CA ALA A 36 16.14 4.91 1.90
C ALA A 36 15.27 6.10 2.35
N ASP A 37 14.00 5.84 2.69
CA ASP A 37 13.05 6.92 2.96
C ASP A 37 11.78 6.46 3.70
N THR A 38 10.88 7.41 4.00
CA THR A 38 9.47 7.15 4.32
C THR A 38 8.61 7.48 3.09
N ILE A 39 7.66 6.61 2.73
CA ILE A 39 6.78 6.85 1.58
C ILE A 39 5.93 8.10 1.80
N ARG A 40 5.69 8.86 0.72
CA ARG A 40 4.95 10.13 0.73
C ARG A 40 3.79 10.14 -0.27
N ALA A 41 2.72 10.83 0.08
CA ALA A 41 1.67 11.25 -0.83
C ALA A 41 1.60 12.78 -0.84
N LYS A 42 1.54 13.40 -2.03
CA LYS A 42 1.58 14.87 -2.19
C LYS A 42 2.72 15.54 -1.39
N GLY A 43 3.89 14.91 -1.35
CA GLY A 43 5.07 15.42 -0.63
C GLY A 43 5.01 15.29 0.91
N VAL A 44 3.94 14.73 1.47
CA VAL A 44 3.78 14.51 2.92
C VAL A 44 3.95 13.03 3.23
N LYS A 45 4.67 12.70 4.32
CA LYS A 45 4.84 11.31 4.77
C LYS A 45 3.48 10.67 5.00
N ILE A 46 3.26 9.50 4.42
CA ILE A 46 2.03 8.75 4.63
C ILE A 46 2.03 8.27 6.08
N LEU A 47 1.03 8.75 6.81
CA LEU A 47 0.67 8.29 8.13
C LEU A 47 -0.78 7.79 8.05
N VAL A 48 -0.95 6.47 8.07
CA VAL A 48 -2.26 5.88 8.39
C VAL A 48 -2.47 5.94 9.90
N THR A 49 -3.60 5.44 10.40
CA THR A 49 -3.87 5.53 11.84
C THR A 49 -2.83 4.78 12.66
N GLN A 50 -2.74 3.45 12.51
CA GLN A 50 -1.76 2.56 13.14
C GLN A 50 -1.65 1.26 12.33
N ASN A 51 -0.60 0.47 12.56
CA ASN A 51 -0.37 -0.84 11.93
C ASN A 51 -0.56 -0.80 10.41
N SER A 52 0.26 0.00 9.74
CA SER A 52 0.24 0.09 8.27
C SER A 52 0.64 -1.25 7.65
N ASN A 53 -0.15 -1.69 6.67
CA ASN A 53 0.13 -2.90 5.90
C ASN A 53 0.15 -2.56 4.40
N PRO A 54 1.34 -2.28 3.83
CA PRO A 54 1.45 -1.92 2.43
C PRO A 54 1.32 -3.13 1.51
N GLU A 55 0.80 -2.86 0.32
CA GLU A 55 0.78 -3.66 -0.88
C GLU A 55 0.99 -2.75 -2.10
N ILE A 56 1.65 -3.29 -3.13
CA ILE A 56 1.86 -2.63 -4.41
C ILE A 56 1.11 -3.40 -5.49
N ASN A 57 0.27 -2.70 -6.24
CA ASN A 57 -0.51 -3.24 -7.34
C ASN A 57 -0.83 -2.11 -8.33
N ASP A 58 -1.07 -2.43 -9.59
CA ASP A 58 -1.63 -1.48 -10.56
C ASP A 58 -3.15 -1.43 -10.36
N TRP A 59 -3.63 -0.61 -9.43
CA TRP A 59 -5.02 -0.66 -8.99
C TRP A 59 -5.97 -0.19 -10.09
N ASN A 60 -5.61 0.87 -10.79
CA ASN A 60 -6.44 1.52 -11.80
C ASN A 60 -6.17 1.05 -13.24
N GLU A 61 -5.30 0.06 -13.44
CA GLU A 61 -4.95 -0.52 -14.76
C GLU A 61 -4.29 0.48 -15.71
N ASP A 62 -3.51 1.43 -15.16
CA ASP A 62 -2.75 2.39 -15.95
C ASP A 62 -1.28 1.96 -16.19
N GLY A 63 -0.90 0.79 -15.70
CA GLY A 63 0.45 0.23 -15.82
C GLY A 63 1.43 0.77 -14.77
N LYS A 64 0.97 1.52 -13.77
CA LYS A 64 1.81 2.07 -12.70
C LYS A 64 1.62 1.35 -11.38
N LYS A 65 2.67 1.34 -10.56
CA LYS A 65 2.65 0.82 -9.20
C LYS A 65 1.87 1.77 -8.29
N ASP A 66 0.60 1.47 -8.02
CA ASP A 66 -0.18 2.11 -6.97
C ASP A 66 0.14 1.51 -5.60
N LEU A 67 -0.16 2.27 -4.55
CA LEU A 67 0.05 1.86 -3.17
C LEU A 67 -1.29 1.63 -2.49
N ILE A 68 -1.50 0.40 -2.03
CA ILE A 68 -2.63 0.01 -1.19
C ILE A 68 -2.12 -0.17 0.23
N VAL A 69 -2.80 0.43 1.22
CA VAL A 69 -2.39 0.39 2.62
C VAL A 69 -3.57 0.01 3.48
N GLY A 70 -3.48 -1.15 4.11
CA GLY A 70 -4.36 -1.50 5.22
C GLY A 70 -3.95 -0.73 6.47
N GLU A 71 -4.93 -0.32 7.26
CA GLU A 71 -4.69 0.34 8.54
C GLU A 71 -5.42 -0.38 9.68
N GLN A 72 -5.14 0.06 10.91
CA GLN A 72 -5.94 -0.23 12.09
C GLN A 72 -6.28 1.09 12.78
N TYR A 73 -7.56 1.34 12.99
CA TYR A 73 -8.06 2.41 13.84
C TYR A 73 -8.51 1.83 15.18
N TYR A 74 -8.13 2.52 16.26
CA TYR A 74 -8.60 2.21 17.61
C TYR A 74 -9.60 3.29 18.02
N ASN A 75 -10.74 2.83 18.55
CA ASN A 75 -11.64 3.60 19.41
C ASN A 75 -12.57 4.66 18.73
N PRO A 76 -13.87 4.69 19.07
CA PRO A 76 -14.58 3.74 19.93
C PRO A 76 -14.91 2.42 19.22
N PRO A 77 -15.05 1.32 19.98
CA PRO A 77 -15.30 -0.02 19.42
C PRO A 77 -16.49 -0.07 18.44
N PRO A 78 -16.46 -1.00 17.46
CA PRO A 78 -15.39 -1.98 17.23
C PRO A 78 -14.13 -1.35 16.65
N ASP A 79 -12.96 -1.83 17.08
CA ASP A 79 -11.69 -1.49 16.43
C ASP A 79 -11.75 -1.98 14.99
N THR A 80 -11.67 -1.04 14.06
CA THR A 80 -11.81 -1.29 12.62
C THR A 80 -10.67 -0.58 11.90
N GLY A 81 -10.36 -0.97 10.69
CA GLY A 81 -9.37 -0.30 9.87
C GLY A 81 -9.81 -0.33 8.44
N ASN A 82 -9.52 0.72 7.68
CA ASN A 82 -9.87 0.78 6.27
C ASN A 82 -8.71 0.28 5.39
N ILE A 83 -9.00 0.22 4.10
CA ILE A 83 -7.99 0.12 3.05
C ILE A 83 -7.92 1.47 2.35
N ARG A 84 -6.74 2.09 2.36
CA ARG A 84 -6.47 3.32 1.64
C ARG A 84 -5.75 2.99 0.33
N VAL A 85 -6.23 3.51 -0.78
CA VAL A 85 -5.58 3.39 -2.10
C VAL A 85 -5.00 4.75 -2.48
N TYR A 86 -3.72 4.77 -2.81
CA TYR A 86 -2.97 5.92 -3.25
C TYR A 86 -2.55 5.69 -4.70
N LEU A 87 -3.11 6.46 -5.64
CA LEU A 87 -2.76 6.34 -7.06
C LEU A 87 -1.43 6.99 -7.36
N ASN A 88 -0.58 6.30 -8.12
CA ASN A 88 0.68 6.81 -8.61
C ASN A 88 0.45 7.65 -9.88
N VAL A 89 0.53 8.97 -9.75
CA VAL A 89 0.46 9.89 -10.89
C VAL A 89 1.81 10.16 -11.54
N GLY A 90 2.90 9.76 -10.90
CA GLY A 90 4.27 9.85 -11.40
C GLY A 90 4.59 8.72 -12.38
N THR A 91 5.76 8.12 -12.19
CA THR A 91 6.26 7.00 -13.01
C THR A 91 6.51 5.76 -12.15
N ASN A 92 6.79 4.62 -12.78
CA ASN A 92 7.21 3.43 -12.03
C ASN A 92 8.58 3.59 -11.37
N ALA A 93 9.55 4.23 -12.03
CA ALA A 93 10.88 4.45 -11.47
C ALA A 93 10.90 5.54 -10.38
N SER A 94 9.91 6.44 -10.41
CA SER A 94 9.76 7.50 -9.43
C SER A 94 8.26 7.72 -9.14
N PRO A 95 7.70 6.93 -8.20
CA PRO A 95 6.29 7.05 -7.84
C PRO A 95 5.96 8.39 -7.16
N GLU A 96 4.88 9.02 -7.60
CA GLU A 96 4.30 10.20 -6.95
C GLU A 96 2.84 9.91 -6.62
N PHE A 97 2.50 9.82 -5.34
CA PHE A 97 1.14 9.47 -4.95
C PHE A 97 0.24 10.69 -4.75
N GLU A 98 -0.99 10.59 -5.25
CA GLU A 98 -2.10 11.49 -4.92
C GLU A 98 -2.66 11.23 -3.51
N ASN A 99 -3.65 12.04 -3.12
CA ASN A 99 -4.46 11.73 -1.93
C ASN A 99 -5.14 10.36 -2.07
N TYR A 100 -5.36 9.72 -0.93
CA TYR A 100 -6.01 8.42 -0.90
C TYR A 100 -7.53 8.51 -1.01
N PHE A 101 -8.13 7.40 -1.43
CA PHE A 101 -9.53 7.09 -1.21
C PHE A 101 -9.67 5.75 -0.47
N ILE A 102 -10.86 5.49 0.09
CA ILE A 102 -11.20 4.23 0.77
C ILE A 102 -11.95 3.33 -0.21
N ILE A 103 -11.73 2.02 -0.13
CA ILE A 103 -12.45 1.02 -0.94
C ILE A 103 -13.82 0.72 -0.31
N TYR A 104 -14.86 0.68 -1.14
CA TYR A 104 -16.23 0.36 -0.74
C TYR A 104 -16.73 -0.92 -1.43
N SER A 105 -17.56 -1.69 -0.72
CA SER A 105 -18.38 -2.75 -1.27
C SER A 105 -19.83 -2.52 -0.87
N ASN A 106 -20.74 -2.52 -1.85
CA ASN A 106 -22.17 -2.28 -1.64
C ASN A 106 -22.48 -1.01 -0.81
N GLY A 107 -21.75 0.08 -1.08
CA GLY A 107 -21.94 1.37 -0.42
C GLY A 107 -21.38 1.46 1.00
N LYS A 108 -20.66 0.45 1.49
CA LYS A 108 -19.99 0.45 2.80
C LYS A 108 -18.48 0.29 2.64
N PRO A 109 -17.66 0.96 3.47
CA PRO A 109 -16.22 0.74 3.44
C PRO A 109 -15.92 -0.73 3.80
N ILE A 110 -14.94 -1.31 3.12
CA ILE A 110 -14.38 -2.60 3.53
C ILE A 110 -13.45 -2.32 4.71
N TYR A 111 -13.78 -2.86 5.88
CA TYR A 111 -12.97 -2.69 7.08
C TYR A 111 -12.85 -3.97 7.90
N HIS A 112 -11.67 -4.19 8.47
CA HIS A 112 -11.37 -5.30 9.37
C HIS A 112 -10.40 -4.87 10.47
N TYR A 113 -10.21 -5.71 11.49
CA TYR A 113 -9.20 -5.48 12.52
C TYR A 113 -7.82 -5.82 11.95
N ARG A 114 -6.88 -4.85 11.95
CA ARG A 114 -5.52 -5.03 11.38
C ARG A 114 -5.52 -5.44 9.92
N VAL A 115 -6.19 -4.67 9.07
CA VAL A 115 -6.35 -4.96 7.64
C VAL A 115 -5.02 -5.30 6.96
N ASN A 116 -4.95 -6.47 6.32
CA ASN A 116 -3.87 -6.90 5.43
C ASN A 116 -4.42 -7.12 4.02
N PRO A 117 -4.45 -6.09 3.15
CA PRO A 117 -4.97 -6.24 1.80
C PRO A 117 -4.03 -7.09 0.94
N ARG A 118 -4.63 -7.90 0.05
CA ARG A 118 -3.98 -8.57 -1.07
C ARG A 118 -4.83 -8.42 -2.33
N VAL A 119 -4.23 -7.98 -3.43
CA VAL A 119 -4.85 -7.80 -4.74
C VAL A 119 -4.27 -8.79 -5.73
N PHE A 120 -5.11 -9.68 -6.26
CA PHE A 120 -4.73 -10.75 -7.17
C PHE A 120 -5.96 -11.27 -7.91
N ASP A 121 -5.82 -11.75 -9.14
CA ASP A 121 -6.90 -12.45 -9.88
C ASP A 121 -7.03 -13.88 -9.32
N LEU A 122 -7.95 -14.10 -8.38
CA LEU A 122 -8.07 -15.34 -7.63
C LEU A 122 -8.84 -16.40 -8.41
N ASP A 123 -9.87 -16.01 -9.14
CA ASP A 123 -10.75 -16.92 -9.89
C ASP A 123 -10.39 -17.08 -11.37
N GLN A 124 -9.38 -16.35 -11.85
CA GLN A 124 -8.84 -16.37 -13.21
C GLN A 124 -9.83 -15.82 -14.26
N ASP A 125 -10.71 -14.91 -13.87
CA ASP A 125 -11.63 -14.24 -14.79
C ASP A 125 -10.99 -13.04 -15.52
N GLY A 126 -9.75 -12.68 -15.15
CA GLY A 126 -9.01 -11.56 -15.71
C GLY A 126 -9.27 -10.23 -15.01
N LEU A 127 -10.11 -10.21 -13.97
CA LEU A 127 -10.32 -9.08 -13.07
C LEU A 127 -9.55 -9.30 -11.76
N LYS A 128 -9.17 -8.21 -11.11
CA LYS A 128 -8.47 -8.30 -9.83
C LYS A 128 -9.46 -8.51 -8.69
N ASP A 129 -9.18 -9.49 -7.85
CA ASP A 129 -9.86 -9.67 -6.57
C ASP A 129 -9.11 -9.00 -5.42
N LEU A 130 -9.85 -8.71 -4.36
CA LEU A 130 -9.31 -8.17 -3.11
C LEU A 130 -9.58 -9.14 -1.96
N ILE A 131 -8.51 -9.66 -1.37
CA ILE A 131 -8.53 -10.51 -0.17
C ILE A 131 -8.09 -9.66 1.02
N VAL A 132 -8.84 -9.71 2.12
CA VAL A 132 -8.59 -8.89 3.31
C VAL A 132 -8.79 -9.73 4.57
N GLY A 133 -7.87 -9.61 5.53
CA GLY A 133 -7.94 -10.23 6.85
C GLY A 133 -7.14 -9.50 7.92
#